data_AF-A0A7C6D2I0-F1
#
_entry.id   AF-A0A7C6D2I0-F1
#
_cell.length_a   1.000
_cell.length_b   1.000
_cell.length_c   1.000
_cell.angle_alpha   90.00
_cell.angle_beta   90.00
_cell.angle_gamma   90.00
#
_symmetry.space_group_name_H-M   'P 1'
#
loop_
_entity.id
_entity.type
_entity.pdbx_description
1 polymer ?
#
loop_
_entity_poly.entity_id
_entity_poly.type
_entity_poly.pdbx_seq_one_letter_code
_entity_poly.pdbx_strand_id
1 'polypeptide(L)'
;MEYHSNTGSLFKQYSESAKKSKPQKAKETPEQDSTKEIVNYRQRYKNKRASKPSSDKPNSFKIDVYIAGMQHKISVSDPDQESYVQMIADQANRMIESISDSHPGFHMSNVLVLALINAIDEWNQSEHKRLTMTDLQSRFQSEIDNLKADYAQIREINWELKKEILRLKDHIEHNSKSREDAEALSKIEPLPLESLVFRFSEDNDSEDEINDDN
;
A
#
# COMPACT_ATOMS: atom_id res chain seq x y z
N MET A 1 -18.49 -32.30 2.65
CA MET A 1 -19.03 -30.97 2.98
C MET A 1 -20.42 -31.18 3.53
N GLU A 2 -20.55 -31.15 4.85
CA GLU A 2 -21.85 -31.26 5.53
C GLU A 2 -22.45 -29.87 5.70
N TYR A 3 -23.68 -29.69 5.21
CA TYR A 3 -24.46 -28.47 5.37
C TYR A 3 -25.39 -28.63 6.57
N HIS A 4 -25.16 -27.89 7.64
CA HIS A 4 -26.12 -27.76 8.74
C HIS A 4 -27.00 -26.53 8.52
N SER A 5 -28.29 -26.77 8.23
CA SER A 5 -29.31 -25.74 8.12
C SER A 5 -29.73 -25.27 9.52
N ASN A 6 -29.39 -24.02 9.86
CA ASN A 6 -29.74 -23.36 11.11
C ASN A 6 -30.97 -22.45 10.97
N THR A 7 -32.01 -22.87 10.25
CA THR A 7 -33.27 -22.11 10.18
C THR A 7 -34.21 -22.51 11.32
N GLY A 8 -33.82 -22.18 12.55
CA GLY A 8 -34.73 -22.11 13.69
C GLY A 8 -35.64 -20.89 13.54
N SER A 9 -36.93 -21.12 13.32
CA SER A 9 -37.95 -20.10 13.05
C SER A 9 -37.95 -18.96 14.08
N LEU A 10 -37.55 -17.75 13.65
CA LEU A 10 -37.67 -16.49 14.40
C LEU A 10 -39.06 -16.31 15.02
N PHE A 11 -40.09 -16.87 14.39
CA PHE A 11 -41.47 -16.71 14.83
C PHE A 11 -41.75 -17.32 16.20
N LYS A 12 -41.04 -18.39 16.59
CA LYS A 12 -41.19 -18.99 17.93
C LYS A 12 -40.66 -18.08 19.03
N GLN A 13 -39.50 -17.45 18.82
CA GLN A 13 -38.84 -16.62 19.83
C GLN A 13 -39.64 -15.37 20.21
N TYR A 14 -40.39 -14.79 19.26
CA TYR A 14 -41.22 -13.60 19.53
C TYR A 14 -42.65 -13.93 19.98
N SER A 15 -43.12 -15.17 19.78
CA SER A 15 -44.47 -15.56 20.21
C SER A 15 -44.57 -15.86 21.71
N GLU A 16 -43.47 -16.23 22.38
CA GLU A 16 -43.46 -16.57 23.81
C GLU A 16 -43.36 -15.33 24.71
N SER A 17 -42.79 -14.23 24.23
CA SER A 17 -42.63 -12.99 25.01
C SER A 17 -43.93 -12.16 25.11
N ALA A 18 -44.94 -12.45 24.28
CA ALA A 18 -46.19 -11.68 24.22
C ALA A 18 -47.28 -12.15 25.21
N LYS A 19 -47.11 -13.28 25.92
CA LYS A 19 -48.16 -13.86 26.79
C LYS A 19 -48.12 -13.43 28.26
N LYS A 20 -47.27 -12.47 28.65
CA LYS A 20 -47.19 -11.96 30.03
C LYS A 20 -47.51 -10.47 30.12
N SER A 21 -48.76 -10.09 29.91
CA SER A 21 -49.30 -8.88 30.53
C SER A 21 -50.81 -9.03 30.78
N LYS A 22 -51.21 -8.96 32.05
CA LYS A 22 -52.61 -8.83 32.48
C LYS A 22 -53.02 -7.36 32.33
N PRO A 23 -54.25 -7.02 31.91
CA PRO A 23 -54.73 -5.64 31.97
C PRO A 23 -55.29 -5.33 33.36
N GLN A 24 -54.85 -4.22 33.97
CA GLN A 24 -55.48 -3.65 35.16
C GLN A 24 -56.46 -2.54 34.79
N LYS A 25 -57.59 -2.56 35.50
CA LYS A 25 -58.79 -1.72 35.41
C LYS A 25 -58.51 -0.21 35.41
N ALA A 26 -59.23 0.51 34.55
CA ALA A 26 -59.50 1.93 34.70
C ALA A 26 -60.52 2.19 35.83
N LYS A 27 -60.34 3.26 36.59
CA LYS A 27 -61.41 3.91 37.36
C LYS A 27 -61.18 5.42 37.44
N GLU A 28 -62.32 6.11 37.30
CA GLU A 28 -62.58 7.55 37.27
C GLU A 28 -62.36 8.23 38.64
N THR A 29 -62.08 9.53 38.60
CA THR A 29 -62.18 10.54 39.68
C THR A 29 -63.61 11.11 39.76
N PRO A 30 -63.96 12.05 40.67
CA PRO A 30 -63.46 12.39 42.03
C PRO A 30 -64.62 12.63 43.04
N GLU A 31 -64.36 12.74 44.35
CA GLU A 31 -65.12 13.65 45.26
C GLU A 31 -64.26 14.12 46.44
N GLN A 32 -64.58 15.33 46.91
CA GLN A 32 -63.88 16.17 47.88
C GLN A 32 -64.21 15.79 49.33
N ASP A 33 -63.30 16.03 50.29
CA ASP A 33 -63.62 16.94 51.39
C ASP A 33 -62.46 17.21 52.37
N SER A 34 -62.29 18.52 52.62
CA SER A 34 -62.02 19.25 53.86
C SER A 34 -61.02 18.75 54.92
N THR A 35 -60.03 19.63 55.15
CA THR A 35 -59.39 19.99 56.43
C THR A 35 -58.53 18.95 57.16
N LYS A 36 -57.21 19.16 57.07
CA LYS A 36 -56.27 19.14 58.20
C LYS A 36 -54.98 19.85 57.77
N GLU A 37 -54.53 20.79 58.58
CA GLU A 37 -53.19 21.36 58.50
C GLU A 37 -52.16 20.22 58.44
N ILE A 38 -51.45 20.14 57.33
CA ILE A 38 -50.27 19.28 57.20
C ILE A 38 -49.12 20.18 56.78
N VAL A 39 -48.18 20.26 57.70
CA VAL A 39 -46.88 20.92 57.58
C VAL A 39 -46.25 20.56 56.24
N ASN A 40 -45.98 21.58 55.42
CA ASN A 40 -45.30 21.44 54.13
C ASN A 40 -43.84 21.03 54.35
N TYR A 41 -43.58 19.72 54.52
CA TYR A 41 -42.26 19.20 54.25
C TYR A 41 -42.01 19.39 52.76
N ARG A 42 -41.10 20.31 52.43
CA ARG A 42 -40.56 20.49 51.08
C ARG A 42 -39.77 19.22 50.72
N GLN A 43 -40.47 18.16 50.35
CA GLN A 43 -39.90 16.99 49.70
C GLN A 43 -39.34 17.51 48.38
N ARG A 44 -38.03 17.72 48.35
CA ARG A 44 -37.30 17.89 47.09
C ARG A 44 -37.49 16.57 46.35
N TYR A 45 -38.49 16.49 45.49
CA TYR A 45 -38.56 15.47 44.46
C TYR A 45 -37.24 15.62 43.68
N LYS A 46 -36.29 14.72 43.95
CA LYS A 46 -35.16 14.54 43.05
C LYS A 46 -35.82 14.07 41.76
N ASN A 47 -35.86 14.95 40.76
CA ASN A 47 -36.14 14.55 39.40
C ASN A 47 -35.12 13.45 39.09
N LYS A 48 -35.53 12.17 39.21
CA LYS A 48 -34.84 11.08 38.55
C LYS A 48 -34.99 11.39 37.07
N ARG A 49 -34.01 12.11 36.52
CA ARG A 49 -33.83 12.20 35.07
C ARG A 49 -33.74 10.75 34.61
N ALA A 50 -34.82 10.24 34.05
CA ALA A 50 -34.79 9.01 33.30
C ALA A 50 -33.84 9.28 32.13
N SER A 51 -32.58 8.93 32.30
CA SER A 51 -31.63 8.89 31.20
C SER A 51 -32.20 7.88 30.22
N LYS A 52 -32.76 8.35 29.11
CA LYS A 52 -32.97 7.51 27.93
C LYS A 52 -31.64 6.80 27.67
N PRO A 53 -31.59 5.47 27.50
CA PRO A 53 -30.37 4.81 27.08
C PRO A 53 -30.07 5.36 25.68
N SER A 54 -29.09 6.26 25.57
CA SER A 54 -28.55 6.67 24.29
C SER A 54 -27.82 5.47 23.72
N SER A 55 -28.52 4.62 22.97
CA SER A 55 -27.88 3.79 21.95
C SER A 55 -27.15 4.75 21.01
N ASP A 56 -25.94 4.39 20.62
CA ASP A 56 -25.04 5.15 19.73
C ASP A 56 -24.10 6.13 20.44
N LYS A 57 -23.51 5.70 21.56
CA LYS A 57 -22.17 6.19 21.91
C LYS A 57 -21.16 5.20 21.34
N PRO A 58 -20.13 5.64 20.59
CA PRO A 58 -19.02 4.75 20.27
C PRO A 58 -18.48 4.20 21.60
N ASN A 59 -18.20 2.90 21.66
CA ASN A 59 -17.59 2.28 22.83
C ASN A 59 -16.22 2.92 23.06
N SER A 60 -16.18 3.98 23.87
CA SER A 60 -14.93 4.61 24.30
C SER A 60 -14.40 3.84 25.49
N PHE A 61 -13.28 3.16 25.31
CA PHE A 61 -12.56 2.51 26.39
C PHE A 61 -11.80 3.58 27.19
N LYS A 62 -11.71 3.41 28.51
CA LYS A 62 -11.00 4.35 29.37
C LYS A 62 -9.77 3.69 29.93
N ILE A 63 -8.62 4.32 29.73
CA ILE A 63 -7.32 3.82 30.14
C ILE A 63 -6.75 4.81 31.15
N ASP A 64 -6.24 4.29 32.25
CA ASP A 64 -5.64 5.08 33.32
C ASP A 64 -4.13 5.15 33.09
N VAL A 65 -3.59 6.37 33.04
CA VAL A 65 -2.19 6.61 32.66
C VAL A 65 -1.56 7.67 33.55
N TYR A 66 -0.29 7.53 33.87
CA TYR A 66 0.43 8.45 34.73
C TYR A 66 1.31 9.40 33.92
N ILE A 67 1.06 10.71 34.03
CA ILE A 67 1.85 11.75 33.37
C ILE A 67 2.26 12.76 34.43
N ALA A 68 3.55 13.10 34.52
CA ALA A 68 4.06 14.09 35.47
C ALA A 68 3.68 13.79 36.95
N GLY A 69 3.58 12.51 37.31
CA GLY A 69 3.15 12.08 38.66
C GLY A 69 1.65 12.21 38.93
N MET A 70 0.85 12.60 37.94
CA MET A 70 -0.61 12.68 38.01
C MET A 70 -1.28 11.56 37.21
N GLN A 71 -2.37 11.01 37.74
CA GLN A 71 -3.17 9.99 37.05
C GLN A 71 -4.22 10.65 36.15
N HIS A 72 -4.19 10.33 34.86
CA HIS A 72 -5.11 10.81 33.85
C HIS A 72 -5.93 9.64 33.27
N LYS A 73 -7.21 9.88 32.99
CA LYS A 73 -8.08 8.91 32.30
C LYS A 73 -8.23 9.32 30.85
N ILE A 74 -7.66 8.54 29.94
CA ILE A 74 -7.68 8.79 28.50
C ILE A 74 -8.76 7.92 27.86
N SER A 75 -9.56 8.49 26.96
CA SER A 75 -10.56 7.75 26.20
C SER A 75 -9.98 7.31 24.87
N VAL A 76 -10.07 6.01 24.57
CA VAL A 76 -9.48 5.38 23.40
C VAL A 76 -10.56 4.65 22.62
N SER A 77 -10.44 4.65 21.29
CA SER A 77 -11.40 4.02 20.38
C SER A 77 -11.29 2.50 20.39
N ASP A 78 -10.07 1.97 20.50
CA ASP A 78 -9.79 0.52 20.46
C ASP A 78 -9.20 0.04 21.79
N PRO A 79 -9.59 -1.15 22.28
CA PRO A 79 -9.10 -1.70 23.54
C PRO A 79 -7.64 -2.17 23.47
N ASP A 80 -7.16 -2.58 22.30
CA ASP A 80 -5.79 -3.10 22.12
C ASP A 80 -4.71 -2.00 22.13
N GLN A 81 -5.13 -0.74 22.12
CA GLN A 81 -4.24 0.42 22.12
C GLN A 81 -3.72 0.79 23.52
N GLU A 82 -4.05 0.03 24.57
CA GLU A 82 -3.57 0.29 25.94
C GLU A 82 -2.04 0.41 26.02
N SER A 83 -1.32 -0.55 25.44
CA SER A 83 0.14 -0.55 25.42
C SER A 83 0.70 0.67 24.68
N TYR A 84 0.06 1.06 23.58
CA TYR A 84 0.45 2.23 22.78
C TYR A 84 0.25 3.54 23.56
N VAL A 85 -0.89 3.71 24.24
CA VAL A 85 -1.15 4.91 25.04
C VAL A 85 -0.22 4.97 26.25
N GLN A 86 0.10 3.84 26.87
CA GLN A 86 1.08 3.79 27.95
C GLN A 86 2.48 4.19 27.46
N MET A 87 2.91 3.69 26.30
CA MET A 87 4.17 4.09 25.67
C MET A 87 4.24 5.59 25.38
N ILE A 88 3.16 6.19 24.88
CA ILE A 88 3.11 7.65 24.64
C ILE A 88 3.28 8.41 25.95
N ALA A 89 2.64 7.96 27.03
CA ALA A 89 2.78 8.63 28.32
C ALA A 89 4.18 8.49 28.92
N ASP A 90 4.82 7.33 28.76
CA ASP A 90 6.22 7.15 29.14
C ASP A 90 7.15 8.07 28.34
N GLN A 91 6.88 8.24 27.05
CA GLN A 91 7.62 9.20 26.21
C GLN A 91 7.39 10.64 26.67
N ALA A 92 6.15 11.01 26.97
CA ALA A 92 5.82 12.34 27.50
C ALA A 92 6.53 12.60 28.84
N ASN A 93 6.56 11.61 29.74
CA ASN A 93 7.28 11.71 31.01
C ASN A 93 8.77 11.95 30.81
N ARG A 94 9.42 11.20 29.91
CA ARG A 94 10.84 11.40 29.58
C ARG A 94 11.13 12.80 29.04
N MET A 95 10.23 13.34 28.21
CA MET A 95 10.37 14.68 27.67
C MET A 95 10.22 15.75 28.76
N ILE A 96 9.25 15.57 29.67
CA ILE A 96 9.04 16.44 30.83
C ILE A 96 10.26 16.40 31.76
N GLU A 97 10.79 15.22 32.06
CA GLU A 97 12.01 15.03 32.87
C GLU A 97 13.21 15.72 32.24
N SER A 98 13.45 15.51 30.94
CA SER A 98 14.56 16.14 30.22
C SER A 98 14.50 17.68 30.25
N ILE A 99 13.31 18.26 30.09
CA ILE A 99 13.13 19.71 30.13
C ILE A 99 13.25 20.23 31.56
N SER A 100 12.72 19.50 32.54
CA SER A 100 12.82 19.81 33.97
C SER A 100 14.27 19.84 34.43
N ASP A 101 15.07 18.86 34.03
CA ASP A 101 16.50 18.78 34.34
C ASP A 101 17.30 19.91 33.68
N SER A 102 16.91 20.30 32.46
CA SER A 102 17.56 21.39 31.71
C SER A 102 17.20 22.77 32.26
N HIS A 103 16.03 22.92 32.89
CA HIS A 103 15.51 24.20 33.38
C HIS A 103 15.05 24.09 34.85
N PRO A 104 15.99 23.88 35.80
CA PRO A 104 15.66 23.75 37.21
C PRO A 104 15.05 25.06 37.74
N GLY A 105 13.91 24.96 38.41
CA GLY A 105 13.20 26.11 39.01
C GLY A 105 12.06 26.69 38.18
N PHE A 106 11.81 26.17 36.98
CA PHE A 106 10.60 26.53 36.22
C PHE A 106 9.35 25.91 36.86
N HIS A 107 8.24 26.67 36.82
CA HIS A 107 6.94 26.14 37.21
C HIS A 107 6.55 24.99 36.26
N MET A 108 5.95 23.92 36.81
CA MET A 108 5.59 22.71 36.05
C MET A 108 4.71 23.01 34.82
N SER A 109 3.85 24.03 34.89
CA SER A 109 3.05 24.48 33.74
C SER A 109 3.89 24.92 32.56
N ASN A 110 5.01 25.62 32.81
CA ASN A 110 5.90 26.09 31.76
C ASN A 110 6.71 24.94 31.17
N VAL A 111 7.13 23.97 32.00
CA VAL A 111 7.77 22.73 31.55
C VAL A 111 6.83 21.94 30.64
N LEU A 112 5.55 21.81 31.00
CA LEU A 112 4.55 21.15 30.17
C LEU A 112 4.30 21.88 28.84
N VAL A 113 4.27 23.22 28.84
CA VAL A 113 4.13 24.00 27.62
C VAL A 113 5.35 23.81 26.71
N LEU A 114 6.57 23.82 27.25
CA LEU A 114 7.79 23.56 26.48
C LEU A 114 7.81 22.13 25.93
N ALA A 115 7.40 21.13 26.72
CA ALA A 115 7.26 19.75 26.27
C ALA A 115 6.26 19.63 25.12
N LEU A 116 5.12 20.31 25.22
CA LEU A 116 4.13 20.32 24.15
C LEU A 116 4.67 20.96 22.86
N ILE A 117 5.38 22.09 22.96
CA ILE A 117 5.99 22.75 21.81
C ILE A 117 7.00 21.82 21.13
N ASN A 118 7.86 21.15 21.92
CA ASN A 118 8.82 20.20 21.39
C ASN A 118 8.15 19.00 20.73
N ALA A 119 7.08 18.45 21.33
CA ALA A 119 6.33 17.36 20.73
C ALA A 119 5.67 17.75 19.39
N ILE A 120 5.15 18.97 19.29
CA ILE A 120 4.58 19.49 18.04
C ILE A 120 5.67 19.71 16.99
N ASP A 121 6.83 20.22 17.38
CA ASP A 121 7.95 20.41 16.47
C ASP A 121 8.49 19.06 15.96
N GLU A 122 8.70 18.08 16.82
CA GLU A 122 9.08 16.71 16.43
C GLU A 122 8.08 16.08 15.48
N TRP A 123 6.78 16.26 15.74
CA TRP A 123 5.72 15.80 14.85
C TRP A 123 5.81 16.46 13.48
N ASN A 124 5.97 17.78 13.43
CA ASN A 124 6.05 18.53 12.19
C ASN A 124 7.31 18.15 11.38
N GLN A 125 8.46 18.01 12.05
CA GLN A 125 9.68 17.51 11.42
C GLN A 125 9.52 16.08 10.88
N SER A 126 8.81 15.22 11.61
CA SER A 126 8.51 13.86 11.16
C SER A 126 7.62 13.86 9.92
N GLU A 127 6.59 14.70 9.88
CA GLU A 127 5.72 14.85 8.71
C GLU A 127 6.50 15.37 7.49
N HIS A 128 7.35 16.37 7.66
CA HIS A 128 8.23 16.83 6.59
C HIS A 128 9.15 15.72 6.08
N LYS A 129 9.76 14.93 6.97
CA LYS A 129 10.59 13.77 6.59
C LYS A 129 9.77 12.70 5.87
N ARG A 130 8.53 12.45 6.29
CA ARG A 130 7.63 11.51 5.62
C ARG A 130 7.31 11.96 4.20
N LEU A 131 7.04 13.25 4.00
CA LEU A 131 6.77 13.82 2.68
C LEU A 131 7.99 13.73 1.76
N THR A 132 9.18 14.06 2.25
CA THR A 132 10.41 13.96 1.43
C THR A 132 10.75 12.51 1.08
N MET A 133 10.56 11.57 2.01
CA MET A 133 10.74 10.15 1.73
C MET A 133 9.72 9.62 0.71
N THR A 134 8.48 10.12 0.75
CA THR A 134 7.45 9.76 -0.23
C THR A 134 7.80 10.27 -1.63
N ASP A 135 8.30 11.52 -1.74
CA ASP A 135 8.79 12.06 -3.02
C ASP A 135 9.98 11.24 -3.55
N LEU A 136 10.95 10.92 -2.68
CA LEU A 136 12.10 10.11 -3.05
C LEU A 136 11.68 8.70 -3.53
N GLN A 137 10.73 8.07 -2.85
CA GLN A 137 10.16 6.79 -3.27
C GLN A 137 9.48 6.89 -4.64
N SER A 138 8.74 7.97 -4.88
CA SER A 138 8.11 8.22 -6.19
C SER A 138 9.14 8.38 -7.31
N ARG A 139 10.27 9.06 -7.03
CA ARG A 139 11.36 9.21 -8.01
C ARG A 139 12.01 7.88 -8.34
N PHE A 140 12.35 7.08 -7.33
CA PHE A 140 12.90 5.74 -7.56
C PHE A 140 11.92 4.82 -8.29
N GLN A 141 10.63 4.92 -7.99
CA GLN A 141 9.61 4.16 -8.71
C GLN A 141 9.56 4.55 -10.19
N SER A 142 9.61 5.85 -10.50
CA SER A 142 9.68 6.33 -11.87
C SER A 142 10.95 5.86 -12.59
N GLU A 143 12.09 5.84 -11.90
CA GLU A 143 13.35 5.36 -12.47
C GLU A 143 13.30 3.86 -12.79
N ILE A 144 12.75 3.06 -11.87
CA ILE A 144 12.53 1.62 -12.09
C ILE A 144 11.63 1.39 -13.31
N ASP A 145 10.56 2.18 -13.46
CA ASP A 145 9.64 1.99 -14.57
C ASP A 145 10.24 2.45 -15.91
N ASN A 146 11.09 3.48 -15.91
CA ASN A 146 11.90 3.86 -17.08
C ASN A 146 12.88 2.73 -17.46
N LEU A 147 13.61 2.19 -16.50
CA LEU A 147 14.56 1.08 -16.74
C LEU A 147 13.85 -0.18 -17.27
N LYS A 148 12.64 -0.48 -16.78
CA LYS A 148 11.83 -1.57 -17.32
C LYS A 148 11.41 -1.31 -18.77
N ALA A 149 11.05 -0.07 -19.10
CA ALA A 149 10.71 0.31 -20.47
C ALA A 149 11.92 0.16 -21.40
N ASP A 150 13.09 0.66 -20.99
CA ASP A 150 14.34 0.52 -21.75
C ASP A 150 14.72 -0.94 -21.95
N TYR A 151 14.60 -1.75 -20.89
CA TYR A 151 14.85 -3.18 -20.97
C TYR A 151 13.87 -3.90 -21.90
N ALA A 152 12.59 -3.51 -21.92
CA ALA A 152 11.61 -4.04 -22.86
C ALA A 152 11.95 -3.68 -24.32
N GLN A 153 12.40 -2.44 -24.57
CA GLN A 153 12.85 -2.02 -25.90
C GLN A 153 14.08 -2.81 -26.37
N ILE A 154 15.09 -2.95 -25.51
CA ILE A 154 16.30 -3.74 -25.83
C ILE A 154 15.95 -5.20 -26.09
N ARG A 155 15.00 -5.76 -25.32
CA ARG A 155 14.50 -7.12 -25.55
C ARG A 155 13.87 -7.26 -26.93
N GLU A 156 13.06 -6.30 -27.36
CA GLU A 156 12.43 -6.30 -28.69
C GLU A 156 13.48 -6.21 -29.79
N ILE A 157 14.44 -5.28 -29.69
CA ILE A 157 15.55 -5.15 -30.64
C ILE A 157 16.33 -6.47 -30.75
N ASN A 158 16.66 -7.10 -29.63
CA ASN A 158 17.34 -8.39 -29.63
C ASN A 158 16.51 -9.49 -30.30
N TRP A 159 15.18 -9.45 -30.17
CA TRP A 159 14.29 -10.39 -30.82
C TRP A 159 14.27 -10.20 -32.34
N GLU A 160 14.19 -8.95 -32.81
CA GLU A 160 14.27 -8.61 -34.23
C GLU A 160 15.63 -8.99 -34.84
N LEU A 161 16.73 -8.68 -34.15
CA LEU A 161 18.08 -9.07 -34.59
C LEU A 161 18.23 -10.58 -34.69
N LYS A 162 17.72 -11.33 -33.71
CA LYS A 162 17.75 -12.80 -33.75
C LYS A 162 16.97 -13.33 -34.96
N LYS A 163 15.84 -12.72 -35.29
CA LYS A 163 15.05 -13.08 -36.47
C LYS A 163 15.82 -12.80 -37.77
N GLU A 164 16.46 -11.65 -37.88
CA GLU A 164 17.26 -11.32 -39.07
C GLU A 164 18.48 -12.24 -39.21
N ILE A 165 19.17 -12.58 -38.11
CA ILE A 165 20.26 -13.56 -38.13
C ILE A 165 19.77 -14.91 -38.67
N LEU A 166 18.59 -15.38 -38.22
CA LEU A 166 18.02 -16.64 -38.71
C LEU A 166 17.68 -16.55 -40.21
N ARG A 167 17.11 -15.43 -40.66
CA ARG A 167 16.82 -15.20 -42.08
C ARG A 167 18.09 -15.18 -42.93
N LEU A 168 19.13 -14.48 -42.48
CA LEU A 168 20.42 -14.42 -43.18
C LEU A 168 21.09 -15.78 -43.22
N LYS A 169 21.03 -16.54 -42.13
CA LYS A 169 21.52 -17.91 -42.07
C LYS A 169 20.82 -18.80 -43.09
N ASP A 170 19.50 -18.72 -43.19
CA ASP A 170 18.71 -19.45 -44.19
C ASP A 170 19.10 -19.06 -45.63
N HIS A 171 19.27 -17.76 -45.90
CA HIS A 171 19.75 -17.28 -47.20
C HIS A 171 21.16 -17.80 -47.53
N ILE A 172 22.08 -17.85 -46.56
CA ILE A 172 23.42 -18.40 -46.75
C ILE A 172 23.35 -19.91 -47.03
N GLU A 173 22.56 -20.66 -46.26
CA GLU A 173 22.39 -22.11 -46.46
C GLU A 173 21.73 -22.44 -47.82
N HIS A 174 20.79 -21.63 -48.27
CA HIS A 174 20.19 -21.79 -49.60
C HIS A 174 21.19 -21.45 -50.71
N ASN A 175 21.98 -20.38 -50.54
CA ASN A 175 22.99 -19.99 -51.53
C ASN A 175 24.15 -21.00 -51.59
N SER A 176 24.60 -21.54 -50.45
CA SER A 176 25.59 -22.61 -50.43
C SER A 176 25.10 -23.88 -51.14
N LYS A 177 23.84 -24.29 -50.91
CA LYS A 177 23.22 -25.41 -51.64
C LYS A 177 23.09 -25.14 -53.14
N SER A 178 22.63 -23.94 -53.52
CA SER A 178 22.53 -23.55 -54.94
C SER A 178 23.91 -23.49 -55.63
N ARG A 179 24.96 -23.16 -54.88
CA ARG A 179 26.34 -23.14 -55.37
C ARG A 179 26.94 -24.55 -55.49
N GLU A 180 26.60 -25.46 -54.58
CA GLU A 180 26.91 -26.90 -54.71
C GLU A 180 26.18 -27.53 -55.90
N ASP A 181 24.93 -27.14 -56.17
CA ASP A 181 24.18 -27.57 -57.35
C ASP A 181 24.75 -26.96 -58.65
N ALA A 182 25.28 -25.74 -58.60
CA ALA A 182 25.99 -25.11 -59.73
C ALA A 182 27.37 -25.74 -60.00
N GLU A 183 28.11 -26.16 -58.97
CA GLU A 183 29.35 -26.95 -59.10
C GLU A 183 29.09 -28.40 -59.57
N ALA A 184 27.91 -28.95 -59.30
CA ALA A 184 27.48 -30.23 -59.85
C ALA A 184 27.10 -30.13 -61.35
N LEU A 185 26.57 -28.99 -61.79
CA LEU A 185 26.27 -28.70 -63.19
C LEU A 185 27.50 -28.23 -63.99
N SER A 186 28.51 -27.65 -63.37
CA SER A 186 29.79 -27.29 -64.03
C SER A 186 30.68 -28.50 -64.37
N LYS A 187 30.28 -29.72 -63.98
CA LYS A 187 30.88 -30.99 -64.44
C LYS A 187 30.20 -31.56 -65.68
N ILE A 188 29.15 -30.92 -66.18
CA ILE A 188 28.43 -31.33 -67.39
C ILE A 188 28.76 -30.30 -68.48
N GLU A 189 29.58 -30.73 -69.44
CA GLU A 189 29.92 -30.10 -70.73
C GLU A 189 30.10 -28.55 -70.76
N PRO A 190 31.32 -28.03 -70.94
CA PRO A 190 31.51 -26.60 -71.10
C PRO A 190 30.80 -26.11 -72.37
N LEU A 191 30.10 -24.99 -72.22
CA LEU A 191 29.34 -24.34 -73.28
C LEU A 191 30.26 -23.94 -74.46
N PRO A 192 29.73 -23.92 -75.69
CA PRO A 192 30.52 -23.79 -76.93
C PRO A 192 31.34 -22.49 -77.08
N LEU A 193 31.17 -21.51 -76.19
CA LEU A 193 31.90 -20.24 -76.23
C LEU A 193 33.20 -20.26 -75.41
N GLU A 194 33.35 -21.20 -74.46
CA GLU A 194 34.55 -21.28 -73.60
C GLU A 194 35.70 -22.04 -74.30
N SER A 195 35.37 -22.91 -75.27
CA SER A 195 36.36 -23.60 -76.13
C SER A 195 37.03 -22.66 -77.14
N LEU A 196 36.41 -21.51 -77.46
CA LEU A 196 37.00 -20.49 -78.32
C LEU A 196 38.06 -19.66 -77.58
N VAL A 197 37.88 -19.39 -76.28
CA VAL A 197 38.84 -18.63 -75.47
C VAL A 197 40.16 -19.39 -75.30
N PHE A 198 40.10 -20.72 -75.18
CA PHE A 198 41.31 -21.55 -75.05
C PHE A 198 42.22 -21.49 -76.28
N ARG A 199 41.67 -21.28 -77.48
CA ARG A 199 42.47 -21.15 -78.72
C ARG A 199 43.20 -19.82 -78.88
N PHE A 200 42.79 -18.77 -78.16
CA PHE A 200 43.43 -17.46 -78.25
C PHE A 200 44.53 -17.25 -77.21
N SER A 201 44.74 -18.20 -76.30
CA SER A 201 45.75 -18.09 -75.24
C SER A 201 47.10 -18.74 -75.59
N GLU A 202 47.25 -19.40 -76.74
CA GLU A 202 48.50 -20.07 -77.14
C GLU A 202 49.47 -19.20 -77.96
N ASP A 203 49.11 -17.95 -78.31
CA ASP A 203 49.93 -17.09 -79.18
C ASP A 203 50.57 -15.86 -78.48
N ASN A 204 50.66 -15.84 -77.15
CA ASN A 204 51.26 -14.70 -76.40
C ASN A 204 52.47 -15.08 -75.53
N ASP A 205 53.28 -16.05 -75.97
CA ASP A 205 54.67 -16.19 -75.50
C ASP A 205 55.60 -15.41 -76.44
N SER A 206 55.64 -14.09 -76.28
CA SER A 206 56.76 -13.28 -76.74
C SER A 206 57.25 -12.41 -75.58
N GLU A 207 58.42 -12.83 -75.09
CA GLU A 207 59.28 -12.25 -74.07
C GLU A 207 59.36 -10.71 -74.13
N ASP A 208 59.14 -10.06 -72.99
CA ASP A 208 59.70 -8.75 -72.69
C ASP A 208 60.25 -8.78 -71.25
N GLU A 209 61.50 -9.26 -71.13
CA GLU A 209 62.38 -8.90 -70.01
C GLU A 209 62.75 -7.41 -70.15
N ILE A 210 62.16 -6.55 -69.32
CA ILE A 210 62.64 -5.18 -69.15
C ILE A 210 63.41 -5.08 -67.84
N ASN A 211 64.69 -4.75 -68.02
CA ASN A 211 65.74 -4.56 -67.03
C ASN A 211 65.47 -3.46 -65.99
N ASP A 212 66.17 -3.62 -64.86
CA ASP A 212 66.41 -2.70 -63.76
C ASP A 212 66.99 -1.32 -64.16
N ASP A 213 66.85 -0.39 -63.19
CA ASP A 213 67.58 0.87 -62.94
C ASP A 213 67.21 2.16 -63.70
N ASN A 214 66.33 2.99 -63.09
CA ASN A 214 66.64 4.26 -62.38
C ASN A 214 65.37 5.07 -62.07
#